data_AF-A0A352GJ43-F1
#
_entry.id   AF-A0A352GJ43-F1
#
_cell.length_a   1.000
_cell.length_b   1.000
_cell.length_c   1.000
_cell.angle_alpha   90.00
_cell.angle_beta   90.00
_cell.angle_gamma   90.00
#
_symmetry.space_group_name_H-M   'P 1'
#
loop_
_entity.id
_entity.type
_entity.pdbx_description
1 polymer ?
#
loop_
_entity_poly.entity_id
_entity_poly.type
_entity_poly.pdbx_seq_one_letter_code
_entity_poly.pdbx_strand_id
1 'polypeptide(L)'
;RFAGPLLAQATSGQAVQGGDTPLVPVPLRRGDRVIGGAMSWTQPASLAPFDGESPFNGLAVPPDVTVTRQVLAQPSLDLERKTWARLSDGTPLVTAERQGKGWLVLFHTTANTQWSNLALSGLLVEMLQRLVGLSQGVVDTGHGPPLEPIQTLDAYGALGDAPPDTGSIAQDAFAETPVSPLHPPGLYGRGNDRRALNLGRDAAVPMPLGELSVAAERTAYGGSPAIDIRPWLFILAALLSLADFAISLWLRGLLRIPRLAAPLLA
;
A
#
# COMPACT_ATOMS: atom_id res chain seq x y z
N ARG A 1 8.52 6.63 -4.78
CA ARG A 1 8.78 5.52 -5.72
C ARG A 1 9.58 4.44 -5.01
N PHE A 2 9.54 3.21 -5.53
CA PHE A 2 10.35 2.09 -5.03
C PHE A 2 11.49 1.80 -6.00
N ALA A 3 12.61 1.33 -5.46
CA ALA A 3 13.69 0.79 -6.25
C ALA A 3 13.29 -0.58 -6.84
N GLY A 4 14.21 -1.18 -7.60
CA GLY A 4 14.02 -2.51 -8.13
C GLY A 4 15.08 -2.88 -9.14
N PRO A 5 14.98 -4.09 -9.73
CA PRO A 5 15.99 -4.61 -10.65
C PRO A 5 16.27 -3.67 -11.83
N LEU A 6 15.23 -3.03 -12.38
CA LEU A 6 15.36 -2.07 -13.47
C LEU A 6 16.16 -0.82 -13.07
N LEU A 7 15.91 -0.28 -11.87
CA LEU A 7 16.65 0.88 -11.37
C LEU A 7 18.10 0.50 -11.06
N ALA A 8 18.34 -0.68 -10.48
CA ALA A 8 19.68 -1.21 -10.25
C ALA A 8 20.46 -1.35 -11.57
N GLN A 9 19.82 -1.90 -12.62
CA GLN A 9 20.41 -2.03 -13.96
C GLN A 9 20.70 -0.68 -14.62
N ALA A 10 19.78 0.28 -14.50
CA ALA A 10 19.96 1.63 -15.01
C ALA A 10 21.18 2.32 -14.37
N THR A 11 21.42 2.09 -13.08
CA THR A 11 22.61 2.62 -12.39
C THR A 11 23.91 1.86 -12.72
N SER A 12 23.85 0.59 -13.15
CA SER A 12 25.03 -0.25 -13.31
C SER A 12 25.77 -0.13 -14.64
N GLY A 13 25.26 0.61 -15.64
CA GLY A 13 26.01 0.87 -16.88
C GLY A 13 25.23 0.78 -18.19
N GLN A 14 23.92 0.57 -18.15
CA GLN A 14 23.04 0.81 -19.29
C GLN A 14 22.22 2.06 -19.02
N ALA A 15 22.90 3.22 -19.00
CA ALA A 15 22.19 4.46 -19.28
C ALA A 15 21.53 4.26 -20.65
N VAL A 16 20.20 4.25 -20.66
CA VAL A 16 19.39 4.35 -21.87
C VAL A 16 20.05 5.42 -22.74
N GLN A 17 20.45 5.08 -23.96
CA GLN A 17 21.00 6.02 -24.97
C GLN A 17 19.93 7.05 -25.44
N GLY A 18 19.13 7.54 -24.50
CA GLY A 18 17.96 8.38 -24.70
C GLY A 18 17.69 9.19 -23.43
N GLY A 19 18.56 10.18 -23.19
CA GLY A 19 18.22 11.49 -22.63
C GLY A 19 17.75 11.65 -21.18
N ASP A 20 17.02 10.72 -20.58
CA ASP A 20 16.38 10.97 -19.28
C ASP A 20 17.17 10.39 -18.11
N THR A 21 17.84 11.27 -17.37
CA THR A 21 18.35 10.95 -16.04
C THR A 21 17.21 10.51 -15.13
N PRO A 22 17.31 9.35 -14.47
CA PRO A 22 16.24 8.88 -13.60
C PRO A 22 16.01 9.89 -12.47
N LEU A 23 14.76 10.32 -12.28
CA LEU A 23 14.35 11.21 -11.20
C LEU A 23 14.51 10.49 -9.84
N VAL A 24 15.66 10.68 -9.21
CA VAL A 24 16.01 10.13 -7.88
C VAL A 24 16.45 11.27 -6.94
N PRO A 25 16.11 11.20 -5.64
CA PRO A 25 16.40 12.28 -4.68
C PRO A 25 17.87 12.36 -4.26
N VAL A 26 18.62 11.28 -4.49
CA VAL A 26 20.06 11.21 -4.24
C VAL A 26 20.73 10.43 -5.36
N PRO A 27 21.98 10.76 -5.71
CA PRO A 27 22.77 9.94 -6.61
C PRO A 27 22.90 8.53 -6.05
N LEU A 28 22.79 7.52 -6.92
CA LEU A 28 22.81 6.11 -6.54
C LEU A 28 24.15 5.49 -6.93
N ARG A 29 24.66 4.58 -6.09
CA ARG A 29 25.80 3.73 -6.45
C ARG A 29 25.37 2.74 -7.53
N ARG A 30 26.34 2.31 -8.33
CA ARG A 30 26.11 1.33 -9.40
C ARG A 30 25.69 -0.02 -8.82
N GLY A 31 24.56 -0.54 -9.29
CA GLY A 31 24.04 -1.87 -8.93
C GLY A 31 23.30 -1.91 -7.61
N ASP A 32 23.01 -3.12 -7.14
CA ASP A 32 22.36 -3.41 -5.87
C ASP A 32 23.29 -4.11 -4.87
N ARG A 33 23.02 -3.90 -3.58
CA ARG A 33 23.64 -4.61 -2.47
C ARG A 33 22.76 -5.80 -2.10
N VAL A 34 23.34 -6.99 -2.14
CA VAL A 34 22.73 -8.21 -1.61
C VAL A 34 23.20 -8.42 -0.16
N ILE A 35 22.25 -8.75 0.72
CA ILE A 35 22.42 -8.93 2.16
C ILE A 35 21.84 -10.32 2.50
N GLY A 36 22.69 -11.27 2.88
CA GLY A 36 22.23 -12.60 3.29
C GLY A 36 21.73 -13.52 2.18
N GLY A 37 22.36 -13.47 1.01
CA GLY A 37 22.13 -14.46 -0.05
C GLY A 37 22.64 -15.86 0.34
N ALA A 38 22.25 -16.90 -0.43
CA ALA A 38 22.62 -18.31 -0.17
C ALA A 38 24.13 -18.60 -0.09
N MET A 39 24.97 -17.68 -0.56
CA MET A 39 26.44 -17.74 -0.50
C MET A 39 27.04 -16.67 0.44
N SER A 40 26.21 -15.95 1.21
CA SER A 40 26.59 -14.85 2.09
C SER A 40 26.24 -15.20 3.53
N TRP A 41 27.25 -15.30 4.40
CA TRP A 41 27.10 -15.54 5.84
C TRP A 41 26.51 -14.36 6.63
N THR A 42 26.18 -13.26 5.97
CA THR A 42 25.63 -12.05 6.58
C THR A 42 24.14 -12.19 6.85
N GLN A 43 23.68 -11.86 8.05
CA GLN A 43 22.25 -11.88 8.39
C GLN A 43 21.48 -10.77 7.64
N PRO A 44 20.19 -10.97 7.27
CA PRO A 44 19.34 -9.90 6.74
C PRO A 44 19.35 -8.67 7.65
N ALA A 45 19.39 -7.48 7.06
CA ALA A 45 19.48 -6.25 7.83
C ALA A 45 18.12 -5.85 8.39
N SER A 46 18.08 -5.43 9.65
CA SER A 46 16.90 -4.86 10.30
C SER A 46 16.81 -3.35 10.10
N LEU A 47 15.63 -2.79 10.30
CA LEU A 47 15.43 -1.34 10.29
C LEU A 47 15.92 -0.71 11.59
N ALA A 48 16.53 0.47 11.49
CA ALA A 48 16.82 1.32 12.63
C ALA A 48 15.56 2.12 13.04
N PRO A 49 15.48 2.61 14.29
CA PRO A 49 14.46 3.57 14.70
C PRO A 49 14.45 4.81 13.79
N PHE A 50 13.28 5.41 13.60
CA PHE A 50 13.15 6.63 12.82
C PHE A 50 13.65 7.86 13.58
N ASP A 51 14.40 8.71 12.88
CA ASP A 51 14.93 9.97 13.43
C ASP A 51 13.80 10.97 13.75
N GLY A 52 14.07 11.95 14.62
CA GLY A 52 13.15 13.03 15.01
C GLY A 52 12.72 13.90 13.83
N GLU A 53 13.63 14.16 12.89
CA GLU A 53 13.38 14.97 11.69
C GLU A 53 12.66 14.19 10.57
N SER A 54 12.46 12.89 10.75
CA SER A 54 11.80 12.05 9.75
C SER A 54 10.28 12.19 9.84
N PRO A 55 9.55 12.23 8.70
CA PRO A 55 8.08 12.14 8.72
C PRO A 55 7.57 10.78 9.27
N PHE A 56 8.45 9.80 9.46
CA PHE A 56 8.15 8.50 10.05
C PHE A 56 8.42 8.46 11.56
N ASN A 57 8.78 9.58 12.18
CA ASN A 57 9.01 9.64 13.62
C ASN A 57 7.78 9.13 14.40
N GLY A 58 8.04 8.38 15.48
CA GLY A 58 7.00 7.80 16.33
C GLY A 58 6.37 6.50 15.80
N LEU A 59 6.64 6.08 14.56
CA LEU A 59 6.20 4.76 14.09
C LEU A 59 7.00 3.63 14.75
N ALA A 60 6.31 2.58 15.17
CA ALA A 60 6.93 1.40 15.76
C ALA A 60 7.55 0.52 14.67
N VAL A 61 8.83 0.16 14.81
CA VAL A 61 9.53 -0.72 13.89
C VAL A 61 9.38 -2.18 14.37
N PRO A 62 8.65 -3.05 13.65
CA PRO A 62 8.52 -4.45 14.05
C PRO A 62 9.86 -5.20 13.90
N PRO A 63 10.24 -6.06 14.87
CA PRO A 63 11.56 -6.69 14.90
C PRO A 63 11.76 -7.75 13.80
N ASP A 64 10.67 -8.23 13.20
CA ASP A 64 10.65 -9.21 12.12
C ASP A 64 10.86 -8.60 10.73
N VAL A 65 10.84 -7.27 10.60
CA VAL A 65 11.11 -6.60 9.32
C VAL A 65 12.60 -6.68 8.97
N THR A 66 12.87 -7.26 7.80
CA THR A 66 14.20 -7.51 7.28
C THR A 66 14.34 -7.05 5.83
N VAL A 67 15.56 -6.63 5.48
CA VAL A 67 15.96 -6.23 4.13
C VAL A 67 17.11 -7.11 3.68
N THR A 68 16.92 -7.78 2.55
CA THR A 68 17.89 -8.69 1.94
C THR A 68 18.52 -8.11 0.68
N ARG A 69 17.94 -7.06 0.10
CA ARG A 69 18.50 -6.38 -1.08
C ARG A 69 18.11 -4.91 -1.11
N GLN A 70 19.01 -4.07 -1.60
CA GLN A 70 18.71 -2.65 -1.81
C GLN A 70 19.62 -2.00 -2.85
N VAL A 71 19.14 -0.94 -3.50
CA VAL A 71 20.02 -0.02 -4.24
C VAL A 71 20.64 0.95 -3.27
N LEU A 72 21.94 1.23 -3.37
CA LEU A 72 22.64 2.09 -2.42
C LEU A 72 22.65 3.55 -2.88
N ALA A 73 22.47 4.48 -1.94
CA ALA A 73 22.80 5.89 -2.15
C ALA A 73 24.32 6.09 -2.21
N GLN A 74 24.77 7.03 -3.02
CA GLN A 74 26.16 7.48 -3.02
C GLN A 74 26.41 8.39 -1.82
N PRO A 75 27.45 8.13 -1.01
CA PRO A 75 27.80 8.99 0.13
C PRO A 75 28.01 10.44 -0.30
N SER A 76 27.40 11.37 0.40
CA SER A 76 27.56 12.82 0.23
C SER A 76 27.31 13.54 1.55
N LEU A 77 27.75 14.79 1.66
CA LEU A 77 27.57 15.61 2.87
C LEU A 77 26.09 15.86 3.22
N ASP A 78 25.24 15.90 2.21
CA ASP A 78 23.80 16.15 2.38
C ASP A 78 22.98 14.87 2.52
N LEU A 79 23.58 13.70 2.30
CA LEU A 79 22.87 12.42 2.33
C LEU A 79 22.17 12.20 3.67
N GLU A 80 22.78 12.65 4.75
CA GLU A 80 22.22 12.51 6.08
C GLU A 80 20.89 13.23 6.24
N ARG A 81 20.83 14.50 5.82
CA ARG A 81 19.59 15.30 5.85
C ARG A 81 18.52 14.80 4.87
N LYS A 82 18.94 14.11 3.82
CA LYS A 82 18.06 13.51 2.81
C LYS A 82 17.60 12.09 3.16
N THR A 83 17.98 11.54 4.31
CA THR A 83 17.64 10.17 4.71
C THR A 83 16.55 10.19 5.77
N TRP A 84 15.37 9.64 5.46
CA TRP A 84 14.24 9.55 6.38
C TRP A 84 14.15 8.21 7.12
N ALA A 85 14.75 7.15 6.58
CA ALA A 85 14.82 5.85 7.23
C ALA A 85 16.14 5.17 6.95
N ARG A 86 16.64 4.39 7.90
CA ARG A 86 17.92 3.68 7.83
C ARG A 86 17.77 2.23 8.26
N LEU A 87 18.72 1.41 7.84
CA LEU A 87 18.96 0.10 8.42
C LEU A 87 19.78 0.24 9.70
N SER A 88 19.81 -0.83 10.50
CA SER A 88 20.60 -0.90 11.75
C SER A 88 22.11 -0.71 11.53
N ASP A 89 22.61 -0.94 10.32
CA ASP A 89 23.99 -0.66 9.92
C ASP A 89 24.22 0.81 9.47
N GLY A 90 23.21 1.67 9.59
CA GLY A 90 23.25 3.08 9.20
C GLY A 90 22.97 3.34 7.72
N THR A 91 22.84 2.31 6.89
CA THR A 91 22.61 2.48 5.45
C THR A 91 21.24 3.10 5.18
N PRO A 92 21.11 4.12 4.32
CA PRO A 92 19.82 4.70 3.95
C PRO A 92 18.88 3.69 3.32
N LEU A 93 17.65 3.62 3.84
CA LEU A 93 16.55 2.79 3.32
C LEU A 93 15.49 3.65 2.61
N VAL A 94 15.21 4.85 3.11
CA VAL A 94 14.31 5.82 2.45
C VAL A 94 15.02 7.14 2.37
N THR A 95 15.14 7.68 1.15
CA THR A 95 15.71 9.00 0.90
C THR A 95 14.68 9.92 0.24
N ALA A 96 14.81 11.21 0.50
CA ALA A 96 13.92 12.22 -0.03
C ALA A 96 14.63 13.54 -0.30
N GLU A 97 14.14 14.25 -1.31
CA GLU A 97 14.59 15.58 -1.67
C GLU A 97 13.39 16.45 -2.06
N ARG A 98 13.42 17.71 -1.65
CA ARG A 98 12.40 18.68 -2.05
C ARG A 98 12.72 19.17 -3.45
N GLN A 99 11.81 18.95 -4.39
CA GLN A 99 11.93 19.40 -5.78
C GLN A 99 10.76 20.31 -6.13
N GLY A 100 11.05 21.59 -6.34
CA GLY A 100 10.03 22.62 -6.58
C GLY A 100 9.06 22.74 -5.40
N LYS A 101 7.78 22.45 -5.64
CA LYS A 101 6.71 22.49 -4.63
C LYS A 101 6.42 21.12 -3.99
N GLY A 102 7.10 20.05 -4.41
CA GLY A 102 6.83 18.68 -3.97
C GLY A 102 8.04 17.98 -3.37
N TRP A 103 7.81 16.73 -2.96
CA TRP A 103 8.84 15.83 -2.46
C TRP A 103 9.07 14.70 -3.45
N LEU A 104 10.34 14.46 -3.77
CA LEU A 104 10.78 13.27 -4.47
C LEU A 104 11.27 12.27 -3.42
N VAL A 105 10.60 11.11 -3.30
CA VAL A 105 10.89 10.10 -2.27
C VAL A 105 11.24 8.77 -2.94
N LEU A 106 12.31 8.14 -2.50
CA LEU A 106 12.79 6.84 -2.96
C LEU A 106 12.92 5.88 -1.79
N PHE A 107 12.20 4.76 -1.87
CA PHE A 107 12.47 3.56 -1.07
C PHE A 107 13.55 2.76 -1.80
N HIS A 108 14.64 2.43 -1.10
CA HIS A 108 15.79 1.74 -1.66
C HIS A 108 15.57 0.22 -1.85
N THR A 109 14.36 -0.26 -1.54
CA THR A 109 13.87 -1.63 -1.77
C THR A 109 12.73 -1.66 -2.80
N THR A 110 12.31 -2.86 -3.20
CA THR A 110 11.13 -3.06 -4.05
C THR A 110 9.82 -2.91 -3.28
N ALA A 111 8.73 -2.61 -3.99
CA ALA A 111 7.37 -2.60 -3.45
C ALA A 111 6.79 -4.02 -3.22
N ASN A 112 7.62 -5.05 -3.28
CA ASN A 112 7.22 -6.45 -3.18
C ASN A 112 8.20 -7.20 -2.27
N THR A 113 7.98 -8.50 -2.08
CA THR A 113 8.74 -9.34 -1.15
C THR A 113 10.12 -9.77 -1.64
N GLN A 114 10.50 -9.42 -2.87
CA GLN A 114 11.72 -9.95 -3.48
C GLN A 114 12.99 -9.48 -2.75
N TRP A 115 12.98 -8.25 -2.20
CA TRP A 115 14.16 -7.61 -1.61
C TRP A 115 14.00 -7.31 -0.11
N SER A 116 12.78 -7.39 0.42
CA SER A 116 12.46 -7.14 1.82
C SER A 116 11.05 -7.66 2.12
N ASN A 117 10.81 -8.08 3.37
CA ASN A 117 9.46 -8.36 3.86
C ASN A 117 8.72 -7.10 4.36
N LEU A 118 9.32 -5.89 4.28
CA LEU A 118 8.68 -4.62 4.61
C LEU A 118 7.35 -4.44 3.86
N ALA A 119 7.27 -4.91 2.61
CA ALA A 119 6.06 -4.90 1.80
C ALA A 119 4.89 -5.72 2.39
N LEU A 120 5.15 -6.63 3.33
CA LEU A 120 4.13 -7.39 4.04
C LEU A 120 3.78 -6.80 5.41
N SER A 121 4.53 -5.79 5.86
CA SER A 121 4.38 -5.22 7.20
C SER A 121 3.34 -4.09 7.23
N GLY A 122 2.64 -3.96 8.35
CA GLY A 122 1.79 -2.79 8.64
C GLY A 122 2.58 -1.48 8.63
N LEU A 123 3.87 -1.53 9.00
CA LEU A 123 4.76 -0.38 8.99
C LEU A 123 4.82 0.32 7.62
N LEU A 124 4.86 -0.44 6.52
CA LEU A 124 4.88 0.19 5.18
C LEU A 124 3.59 0.99 4.92
N VAL A 125 2.45 0.48 5.39
CA VAL A 125 1.15 1.15 5.23
C VAL A 125 1.16 2.47 6.00
N GLU A 126 1.62 2.46 7.26
CA GLU A 126 1.76 3.66 8.09
C GLU A 126 2.71 4.69 7.46
N MET A 127 3.87 4.23 6.94
CA MET A 127 4.81 5.09 6.23
C MET A 127 4.16 5.74 4.99
N LEU A 128 3.41 4.98 4.19
CA LEU A 128 2.72 5.53 3.02
C LEU A 128 1.64 6.55 3.43
N GLN A 129 0.90 6.30 4.51
CA GLN A 129 -0.07 7.26 5.06
C GLN A 129 0.60 8.56 5.49
N ARG A 130 1.74 8.50 6.20
CA ARG A 130 2.54 9.69 6.56
C ARG A 130 3.00 10.47 5.33
N LEU A 131 3.44 9.78 4.27
CA LEU A 131 3.83 10.43 3.01
C LEU A 131 2.66 11.12 2.29
N VAL A 132 1.49 10.49 2.30
CA VAL A 132 0.28 11.11 1.73
C VAL A 132 -0.10 12.36 2.53
N GLY A 133 -0.05 12.31 3.85
CA GLY A 133 -0.27 13.48 4.72
C GLY A 133 0.71 14.62 4.41
N LEU A 134 2.01 14.30 4.32
CA LEU A 134 3.05 15.26 3.95
C LEU A 134 2.79 15.93 2.60
N SER A 135 2.30 15.17 1.61
CA SER A 135 1.98 15.69 0.27
C SER A 135 0.85 16.73 0.27
N GLN A 136 -0.04 16.64 1.27
CA GLN A 136 -1.20 17.53 1.43
C GLN A 136 -0.90 18.75 2.31
N GLY A 137 0.35 18.91 2.78
CA GLY A 137 0.73 19.95 3.74
C GLY A 137 0.32 19.65 5.17
N VAL A 138 -0.12 18.41 5.45
CA VAL A 138 -0.48 17.95 6.79
C VAL A 138 0.81 17.45 7.46
N VAL A 139 1.51 18.37 8.13
CA VAL A 139 2.51 18.00 9.11
C VAL A 139 1.76 17.73 10.41
N ASP A 140 1.37 16.47 10.62
CA ASP A 140 0.76 16.00 11.87
C ASP A 140 1.83 16.01 12.98
N THR A 141 2.07 17.20 13.52
CA THR A 141 2.95 17.45 14.68
C THR A 141 2.15 17.65 15.96
N GLY A 142 0.81 17.59 15.91
CA GLY A 142 -0.07 17.93 17.03
C GLY A 142 -0.09 19.44 17.38
N HIS A 143 0.66 20.28 16.67
CA HIS A 143 0.80 21.72 16.96
C HIS A 143 0.12 22.62 15.91
N GLY A 144 -0.88 22.10 15.19
CA GLY A 144 -1.64 22.85 14.20
C GLY A 144 -2.74 23.75 14.79
N PRO A 145 -3.34 24.63 13.96
CA PRO A 145 -4.49 25.42 14.37
C PRO A 145 -5.65 24.51 14.81
N PRO A 146 -6.53 24.98 15.72
CA PRO A 146 -7.65 24.19 16.21
C PRO A 146 -8.58 23.77 15.06
N LEU A 147 -9.09 22.55 15.14
CA LEU A 147 -9.94 21.93 14.15
C LEU A 147 -11.36 22.48 14.30
N GLU A 148 -11.79 23.27 13.30
CA GLU A 148 -13.14 23.84 13.24
C GLU A 148 -14.18 22.77 12.89
N PRO A 149 -15.40 22.83 13.44
CA PRO A 149 -16.45 21.88 13.10
C PRO A 149 -16.94 22.10 11.66
N ILE A 150 -16.91 21.04 10.84
CA ILE A 150 -17.41 21.07 9.45
C ILE A 150 -18.84 20.57 9.40
N GLN A 151 -19.05 19.37 9.95
CA GLN A 151 -20.33 18.69 9.95
C GLN A 151 -20.53 17.96 11.26
N THR A 152 -21.73 18.01 11.82
CA THR A 152 -22.07 17.36 13.09
C THR A 152 -23.24 16.42 12.88
N LEU A 153 -23.27 15.35 13.67
CA LEU A 153 -24.40 14.45 13.71
C LEU A 153 -25.50 15.05 14.59
N ASP A 154 -26.71 15.11 14.08
CA ASP A 154 -27.88 15.49 14.88
C ASP A 154 -28.37 14.34 15.78
N ALA A 155 -29.41 14.61 16.57
CA ALA A 155 -30.00 13.63 17.49
C ALA A 155 -30.65 12.42 16.79
N TYR A 156 -30.87 12.50 15.47
CA TYR A 156 -31.44 11.44 14.65
C TYR A 156 -30.37 10.62 13.92
N GLY A 157 -29.09 10.95 14.09
CA GLY A 157 -27.99 10.28 13.40
C GLY A 157 -27.76 10.80 11.98
N ALA A 158 -28.33 11.95 11.60
CA ALA A 158 -28.09 12.57 10.31
C ALA A 158 -26.91 13.53 10.38
N LEU A 159 -26.02 13.45 9.38
CA LEU A 159 -24.87 14.34 9.28
C LEU A 159 -25.29 15.64 8.57
N GLY A 160 -25.13 16.77 9.25
CA GLY A 160 -25.50 18.09 8.73
C GLY A 160 -24.45 19.16 9.05
N ASP A 161 -24.68 20.39 8.62
CA ASP A 161 -23.80 21.51 8.94
C ASP A 161 -23.71 21.72 10.46
N ALA A 162 -22.52 22.08 10.93
CA ALA A 162 -22.29 22.30 12.35
C ALA A 162 -23.10 23.50 12.89
N PRO A 163 -23.80 23.36 14.03
CA PRO A 163 -24.42 24.49 14.72
C PRO A 163 -23.39 25.58 15.03
N PRO A 164 -23.80 26.87 15.03
CA PRO A 164 -22.89 28.00 15.25
C PRO A 164 -22.23 27.99 16.64
N ASP A 165 -22.84 27.31 17.62
CA ASP A 165 -22.34 27.21 18.99
C ASP A 165 -21.31 26.09 19.17
N THR A 166 -20.95 25.39 18.09
CA THR A 166 -20.01 24.27 18.13
C THR A 166 -18.58 24.77 18.32
N GLY A 167 -17.90 24.27 19.35
CA GLY A 167 -16.50 24.61 19.65
C GLY A 167 -15.52 23.97 18.67
N SER A 168 -14.40 24.64 18.43
CA SER A 168 -13.24 24.04 17.76
C SER A 168 -12.42 23.20 18.74
N ILE A 169 -11.78 22.15 18.25
CA ILE A 169 -11.03 21.20 19.08
C ILE A 169 -9.54 21.33 18.77
N ALA A 170 -8.70 21.48 19.79
CA ALA A 170 -7.26 21.52 19.62
C ALA A 170 -6.73 20.20 19.03
N GLN A 171 -5.73 20.26 18.14
CA GLN A 171 -5.30 19.12 17.34
C GLN A 171 -4.67 18.01 18.18
N ASP A 172 -3.91 18.39 19.21
CA ASP A 172 -3.31 17.53 20.23
C ASP A 172 -4.37 16.89 21.14
N ALA A 173 -5.37 17.66 21.56
CA ALA A 173 -6.46 17.19 22.42
C ALA A 173 -7.57 16.45 21.66
N PHE A 174 -7.57 16.45 20.32
CA PHE A 174 -8.63 15.83 19.51
C PHE A 174 -8.80 14.36 19.83
N ALA A 175 -7.68 13.68 20.02
CA ALA A 175 -7.63 12.27 20.40
C ALA A 175 -7.95 12.05 21.88
N GLU A 176 -8.39 13.02 22.68
CA GLU A 176 -8.80 12.82 24.08
C GLU A 176 -10.15 13.51 24.38
N THR A 177 -10.60 14.39 23.49
CA THR A 177 -11.83 15.17 23.66
C THR A 177 -13.07 14.26 23.68
N PRO A 178 -13.89 14.30 24.74
CA PRO A 178 -15.14 13.54 24.80
C PRO A 178 -16.23 14.23 23.99
N VAL A 179 -17.18 13.42 23.51
CA VAL A 179 -18.39 13.93 22.86
C VAL A 179 -19.24 14.69 23.87
N SER A 180 -19.64 15.91 23.54
CA SER A 180 -20.44 16.78 24.42
C SER A 180 -21.31 17.74 23.61
N PRO A 181 -22.24 18.49 24.21
CA PRO A 181 -22.99 19.52 23.48
C PRO A 181 -22.11 20.60 22.85
N LEU A 182 -20.94 20.88 23.45
CA LEU A 182 -19.96 21.82 22.90
C LEU A 182 -19.12 21.21 21.77
N HIS A 183 -18.89 19.89 21.83
CA HIS A 183 -18.14 19.10 20.85
C HIS A 183 -18.99 17.90 20.39
N PRO A 184 -20.05 18.12 19.60
CA PRO A 184 -20.92 17.08 19.09
C PRO A 184 -20.14 16.11 18.18
N PRO A 185 -20.59 14.86 18.04
CA PRO A 185 -19.94 13.90 17.15
C PRO A 185 -20.04 14.40 15.70
N GLY A 186 -19.00 14.19 14.89
CA GLY A 186 -18.96 14.80 13.57
C GLY A 186 -17.57 14.86 12.94
N LEU A 187 -17.46 15.62 11.85
CA LEU A 187 -16.23 15.89 11.13
C LEU A 187 -15.70 17.29 11.48
N TYR A 188 -14.45 17.36 11.90
CA TYR A 188 -13.74 18.57 12.29
C TYR A 188 -12.49 18.76 11.45
N GLY A 189 -12.09 20.01 11.21
CA GLY A 189 -10.87 20.40 10.52
C GLY A 189 -11.13 21.30 9.31
N ARG A 190 -10.17 21.39 8.39
CA ARG A 190 -10.30 22.21 7.18
C ARG A 190 -9.71 21.50 5.97
N GLY A 191 -10.40 21.61 4.82
CA GLY A 191 -9.93 21.02 3.58
C GLY A 191 -9.82 19.49 3.68
N ASN A 192 -8.58 18.99 3.65
CA ASN A 192 -8.26 17.56 3.65
C ASN A 192 -7.76 17.01 5.01
N ASP A 193 -7.54 17.86 6.02
CA ASP A 193 -7.25 17.43 7.41
C ASP A 193 -8.56 17.32 8.18
N ARG A 194 -9.42 16.39 7.75
CA ARG A 194 -10.71 16.12 8.39
C ARG A 194 -10.55 14.96 9.36
N ARG A 195 -10.93 15.17 10.62
CA ARG A 195 -10.94 14.14 11.66
C ARG A 195 -12.37 13.89 12.12
N ALA A 196 -12.69 12.62 12.34
CA ALA A 196 -14.00 12.21 12.82
C ALA A 196 -13.98 12.05 14.34
N LEU A 197 -14.83 12.81 15.03
CA LEU A 197 -15.16 12.60 16.44
C LEU A 197 -16.35 11.64 16.51
N ASN A 198 -16.07 10.38 16.83
CA ASN A 198 -17.06 9.31 16.79
C ASN A 198 -17.79 9.14 18.13
N LEU A 199 -19.10 8.90 18.09
CA LEU A 199 -19.93 8.52 19.25
C LEU A 199 -19.42 7.27 19.97
N GLY A 200 -18.80 6.36 19.23
CA GLY A 200 -18.46 5.03 19.69
C GLY A 200 -17.17 4.89 20.48
N ARG A 201 -16.54 5.99 20.91
CA ARG A 201 -15.24 5.91 21.58
C ARG A 201 -15.29 5.18 22.92
N ASP A 202 -16.39 5.38 23.66
CA ASP A 202 -16.76 4.63 24.86
C ASP A 202 -17.84 3.58 24.59
N ALA A 203 -18.24 3.39 23.33
CA ALA A 203 -19.15 2.29 23.01
C ALA A 203 -18.41 0.99 23.28
N ALA A 204 -18.97 0.17 24.16
CA ALA A 204 -18.45 -1.14 24.48
C ALA A 204 -18.08 -1.86 23.18
N VAL A 205 -16.86 -2.43 23.14
CA VAL A 205 -16.40 -3.28 22.04
C VAL A 205 -17.56 -4.20 21.66
N PRO A 206 -18.05 -4.16 20.41
CA PRO A 206 -19.23 -4.91 20.02
C PRO A 206 -19.01 -6.38 20.35
N MET A 207 -19.72 -6.87 21.36
CA MET A 207 -19.67 -8.26 21.74
C MET A 207 -20.53 -9.07 20.78
N PRO A 208 -20.10 -10.27 20.39
CA PRO A 208 -20.92 -11.13 19.55
C PRO A 208 -22.26 -11.35 20.26
N LEU A 209 -23.36 -11.10 19.53
CA LEU A 209 -24.68 -11.49 20.00
C LEU A 209 -24.66 -13.01 20.23
N GLY A 210 -25.03 -13.42 21.45
CA GLY A 210 -25.20 -14.83 21.80
C GLY A 210 -26.32 -15.49 21.02
N GLU A 211 -26.67 -16.72 21.39
CA GLU A 211 -27.87 -17.35 20.84
C GLU A 211 -29.11 -16.55 21.26
N LEU A 212 -29.85 -16.07 20.25
CA LEU A 212 -31.13 -15.39 20.47
C LEU A 212 -32.13 -16.46 20.91
N SER A 213 -32.93 -16.17 21.93
CA SER A 213 -34.01 -17.04 22.42
C SER A 213 -35.20 -17.17 21.46
N VAL A 214 -35.11 -16.52 20.30
CA VAL A 214 -36.12 -16.49 19.25
C VAL A 214 -35.53 -17.17 18.02
N ALA A 215 -36.32 -17.98 17.32
CA ALA A 215 -35.93 -18.53 16.02
C ALA A 215 -35.63 -17.38 15.06
N ALA A 216 -34.34 -17.11 14.84
CA ALA A 216 -33.85 -16.05 13.99
C ALA A 216 -32.96 -16.64 12.89
N GLU A 217 -33.25 -16.28 11.63
CA GLU A 217 -32.42 -16.67 10.50
C GLU A 217 -31.16 -15.80 10.48
N ARG A 218 -29.99 -16.43 10.63
CA ARG A 218 -28.70 -15.73 10.52
C ARG A 218 -28.33 -15.58 9.06
N THR A 219 -28.50 -14.38 8.52
CA THR A 219 -27.98 -14.01 7.20
C THR A 219 -26.69 -13.21 7.35
N ALA A 220 -25.66 -13.55 6.57
CA ALA A 220 -24.44 -12.76 6.53
C ALA A 220 -24.69 -11.51 5.70
N TYR A 221 -24.46 -10.32 6.28
CA TYR A 221 -24.52 -9.08 5.53
C TYR A 221 -23.20 -8.87 4.79
N GLY A 222 -23.24 -8.94 3.46
CA GLY A 222 -22.11 -8.58 2.60
C GLY A 222 -21.69 -9.67 1.63
N GLY A 223 -21.76 -9.35 0.34
CA GLY A 223 -21.12 -10.09 -0.74
C GLY A 223 -22.10 -10.87 -1.60
N SER A 224 -22.47 -10.30 -2.76
CA SER A 224 -22.88 -11.14 -3.89
C SER A 224 -21.72 -12.11 -4.15
N PRO A 225 -21.93 -13.43 -4.09
CA PRO A 225 -20.83 -14.38 -4.20
C PRO A 225 -20.11 -14.15 -5.53
N ALA A 226 -18.83 -13.78 -5.47
CA ALA A 226 -18.00 -13.67 -6.66
C ALA A 226 -17.93 -15.06 -7.29
N ILE A 227 -18.52 -15.20 -8.48
CA ILE A 227 -18.52 -16.47 -9.21
C ILE A 227 -17.15 -16.63 -9.85
N ASP A 228 -16.41 -17.67 -9.46
CA ASP A 228 -15.11 -17.99 -10.08
C ASP A 228 -15.34 -18.56 -11.48
N ILE A 229 -15.17 -17.72 -12.51
CA ILE A 229 -15.32 -18.09 -13.93
C ILE A 229 -14.05 -18.74 -14.52
N ARG A 230 -12.93 -18.78 -13.77
CA ARG A 230 -11.66 -19.35 -14.27
C ARG A 230 -11.77 -20.81 -14.73
N PRO A 231 -12.45 -21.72 -13.99
CA PRO A 231 -12.57 -23.12 -14.42
C PRO A 231 -13.28 -23.26 -15.77
N TRP A 232 -14.34 -22.47 -15.98
CA TRP A 232 -15.11 -22.46 -17.23
C TRP A 232 -14.28 -21.95 -18.42
N LEU A 233 -13.47 -20.91 -18.21
CA LEU A 233 -12.55 -20.41 -19.24
C LEU A 233 -11.47 -21.44 -19.59
N PHE A 234 -10.95 -22.18 -18.62
CA PHE A 234 -9.97 -23.25 -18.89
C PHE A 234 -10.57 -24.42 -19.67
N ILE A 235 -11.80 -24.82 -19.35
CA ILE A 235 -12.52 -25.87 -20.11
C ILE A 235 -12.73 -25.41 -21.55
N LEU A 236 -13.18 -24.17 -21.75
CA LEU A 236 -13.39 -23.61 -23.10
C LEU A 236 -12.07 -23.54 -23.89
N ALA A 237 -10.99 -23.08 -23.27
CA ALA A 237 -9.68 -23.02 -23.89
C ALA A 237 -9.15 -24.41 -24.28
N ALA A 238 -9.34 -25.42 -23.44
CA ALA A 238 -8.95 -26.80 -23.73
C ALA A 238 -9.74 -27.38 -24.91
N LEU A 239 -11.06 -27.14 -24.99
CA LEU A 239 -11.89 -27.57 -26.10
C LEU A 239 -11.49 -26.89 -27.41
N LEU A 240 -11.24 -25.58 -27.38
CA LEU A 240 -10.76 -24.84 -28.56
C LEU A 240 -9.40 -25.36 -29.03
N SER A 241 -8.49 -25.67 -28.11
CA SER A 241 -7.18 -26.25 -28.45
C SER A 241 -7.31 -27.64 -29.09
N LEU A 242 -8.22 -28.49 -28.60
CA LEU A 242 -8.49 -29.80 -29.20
C LEU A 242 -9.12 -29.67 -30.60
N ALA A 243 -10.04 -28.73 -30.78
CA ALA A 243 -10.64 -28.44 -32.07
C ALA A 243 -9.60 -27.95 -33.07
N ASP A 244 -8.75 -27.00 -32.68
CA ASP A 244 -7.65 -26.50 -33.51
C ASP A 244 -6.66 -27.60 -33.89
N PHE A 245 -6.34 -28.48 -32.95
CA PHE A 245 -5.48 -29.65 -33.20
C PHE A 245 -6.12 -30.62 -34.22
N ALA A 246 -7.41 -30.91 -34.07
CA ALA A 246 -8.14 -31.77 -35.01
C ALA A 246 -8.23 -31.13 -36.41
N ILE A 247 -8.53 -29.83 -36.49
CA ILE A 247 -8.57 -29.09 -37.77
C ILE A 247 -7.17 -29.10 -38.42
N SER A 248 -6.12 -28.86 -37.63
CA SER A 248 -4.72 -28.90 -38.10
C SER A 248 -4.34 -30.27 -38.64
N LEU A 249 -4.73 -31.36 -37.98
CA LEU A 249 -4.48 -32.72 -38.45
C LEU A 249 -5.27 -33.05 -39.73
N TRP A 250 -6.50 -32.52 -39.86
CA TRP A 250 -7.33 -32.69 -41.05
C TRP A 250 -6.73 -31.95 -42.26
N LEU A 251 -6.35 -30.68 -42.09
CA LEU A 251 -5.69 -29.88 -43.13
C LEU A 251 -4.36 -30.48 -43.58
N ARG A 252 -3.62 -31.13 -42.67
CA ARG A 252 -2.37 -31.83 -43.00
C ARG A 252 -2.58 -33.23 -43.60
N GLY A 253 -3.82 -33.70 -43.72
CA GLY A 253 -4.14 -35.01 -44.29
C GLY A 253 -3.80 -36.20 -43.38
N LEU A 254 -3.48 -35.96 -42.10
CA LEU A 254 -3.21 -37.02 -41.12
C LEU A 254 -4.49 -37.61 -40.52
N LEU A 255 -5.62 -36.90 -40.60
CA LEU A 255 -6.94 -37.44 -40.27
C LEU A 255 -7.62 -37.97 -41.53
N ARG A 256 -7.59 -39.30 -41.71
CA ARG A 256 -8.42 -39.99 -42.70
C ARG A 256 -9.85 -40.07 -42.18
N ILE A 257 -10.71 -39.15 -42.60
CA ILE A 257 -12.15 -39.30 -42.42
C ILE A 257 -12.59 -40.50 -43.29
N PRO A 258 -13.08 -41.60 -42.71
CA PRO A 258 -13.59 -42.70 -43.51
C PRO A 258 -14.78 -42.18 -44.32
N ARG A 259 -14.68 -42.24 -45.66
CA ARG A 259 -15.81 -42.01 -46.53
C ARG A 259 -16.80 -43.15 -46.28
N LEU A 260 -17.98 -42.84 -45.75
CA LEU A 260 -19.11 -43.78 -45.72
C LEU A 260 -19.40 -44.19 -47.17
N ALA A 261 -19.00 -45.40 -47.55
CA ALA A 261 -19.37 -45.99 -48.82
C ALA A 261 -20.88 -46.31 -48.78
N ALA A 262 -21.66 -45.66 -49.63
CA ALA A 262 -23.05 -46.03 -49.84
C ALA A 262 -23.10 -47.44 -50.48
N PRO A 263 -23.88 -48.39 -49.94
CA PRO A 263 -24.04 -49.68 -50.60
C PRO A 263 -24.82 -49.50 -51.91
N LEU A 264 -24.23 -49.96 -53.02
CA LEU A 264 -24.91 -50.16 -54.30
C LEU A 264 -25.95 -51.29 -54.13
N LEU A 265 -27.24 -50.95 -54.22
CA LEU A 265 -28.31 -51.93 -54.40
C LEU A 265 -28.34 -52.36 -55.87
N ALA A 266 -28.27 -53.67 -56.10
CA ALA A 266 -28.55 -54.35 -57.36
C ALA A 266 -30.04 -54.69 -57.47
#